data_AF-A0A8J5DY50-F1
#
_entry.id   AF-A0A8J5DY50-F1
#
_cell.length_a   1.000
_cell.length_b   1.000
_cell.length_c   1.000
_cell.angle_alpha   90.00
_cell.angle_beta   90.00
_cell.angle_gamma   90.00
#
_symmetry.space_group_name_H-M   'P 1'
#
loop_
_entity.id
_entity.type
_entity.pdbx_description
1 polymer ?
#
loop_
_entity_poly.entity_id
_entity_poly.type
_entity_poly.pdbx_seq_one_letter_code
_entity_poly.pdbx_strand_id
1 'polypeptide(L)'
;MIFKPLTLLTLLTASLAAPLVCEEPQEDTSTPKYALSMFPGPGVIGMKPLQIRGNDVVYGLTQGMSSFKADSVGNAMVNVLVEGQEPRQLFANVQTGKLEVLNHPAPPLEGNSGGWGFEGDGPVVSFSSYGTAQFYSCSSTDDPLHGVQVVYVFNGGYACPKPIKFTIGASMY
;
A
#
# COMPACT_ATOMS: atom_id res chain seq x y z
N MET A 1 48.77 -49.26 -54.18
CA MET A 1 47.99 -48.01 -54.20
C MET A 1 46.53 -48.37 -54.29
N ILE A 2 45.71 -47.95 -53.31
CA ILE A 2 44.24 -47.78 -53.39
C ILE A 2 43.67 -47.44 -51.98
N PHE A 3 42.80 -46.41 -51.94
CA PHE A 3 41.83 -45.96 -50.89
C PHE A 3 42.35 -45.42 -49.54
N LYS A 4 41.84 -44.33 -48.94
CA LYS A 4 40.76 -43.34 -49.23
C LYS A 4 40.93 -42.15 -48.24
N PRO A 5 40.52 -40.91 -48.58
CA PRO A 5 40.75 -39.71 -47.76
C PRO A 5 39.74 -39.53 -46.61
N LEU A 6 40.26 -38.97 -45.51
CA LEU A 6 39.56 -38.41 -44.37
C LEU A 6 38.69 -37.22 -44.84
N THR A 7 37.38 -37.23 -44.58
CA THR A 7 36.54 -36.03 -44.79
C THR A 7 35.53 -35.93 -43.64
N LEU A 8 35.81 -35.03 -42.71
CA LEU A 8 34.88 -34.65 -41.64
C LEU A 8 33.96 -33.57 -42.21
N LEU A 9 32.69 -33.89 -42.43
CA LEU A 9 31.66 -32.93 -42.85
C LEU A 9 31.24 -32.08 -41.66
N THR A 10 31.65 -30.82 -41.63
CA THR A 10 31.06 -29.77 -40.80
C THR A 10 29.78 -29.27 -41.47
N LEU A 11 28.62 -29.61 -40.90
CA LEU A 11 27.35 -28.99 -41.26
C LEU A 11 27.21 -27.66 -40.50
N LEU A 12 27.52 -26.54 -41.18
CA LEU A 12 27.02 -25.22 -40.78
C LEU A 12 25.52 -25.17 -41.09
N THR A 13 24.69 -25.35 -40.08
CA THR A 13 23.29 -24.90 -40.14
C THR A 13 23.28 -23.40 -39.86
N ALA A 14 23.27 -22.59 -40.91
CA ALA A 14 22.87 -21.20 -40.82
C ALA A 14 21.35 -21.16 -40.61
N SER A 15 20.90 -21.10 -39.35
CA SER A 15 19.52 -20.73 -39.05
C SER A 15 19.39 -19.22 -39.17
N LEU A 16 18.50 -18.77 -40.06
CA LEU A 16 18.11 -17.37 -40.17
C LEU A 16 17.75 -16.84 -38.78
N ALA A 17 18.52 -15.89 -38.28
CA ALA A 17 18.12 -15.07 -37.15
C ALA A 17 16.96 -14.19 -37.64
N ALA A 18 15.73 -14.65 -37.43
CA ALA A 18 14.61 -13.73 -37.33
C ALA A 18 14.98 -12.70 -36.25
N PRO A 19 14.70 -11.40 -36.44
CA PRO A 19 14.95 -10.43 -35.39
C PRO A 19 14.14 -10.89 -34.19
N LEU A 20 14.84 -11.37 -33.17
CA LEU A 20 14.27 -11.47 -31.84
C LEU A 20 13.89 -10.03 -31.51
N VAL A 21 12.61 -9.72 -31.66
CA VAL A 21 12.01 -8.67 -30.85
C VAL A 21 12.35 -9.12 -29.45
N CYS A 22 13.35 -8.48 -28.85
CA CYS A 22 13.52 -8.51 -27.41
C CYS A 22 12.20 -7.94 -26.89
N GLU A 23 11.25 -8.80 -26.54
CA GLU A 23 10.32 -8.47 -25.48
C GLU A 23 11.22 -8.14 -24.29
N GLU A 24 11.48 -6.85 -24.10
CA GLU A 24 11.82 -6.34 -22.79
C GLU A 24 10.83 -6.99 -21.83
N PRO A 25 11.27 -7.57 -20.70
CA PRO A 25 10.35 -8.00 -19.67
C PRO A 25 9.44 -6.79 -19.43
N GLN A 26 8.14 -6.91 -19.74
CA GLN A 26 7.18 -5.98 -19.22
C GLN A 26 7.27 -6.14 -17.71
N GLU A 27 8.04 -5.25 -17.09
CA GLU A 27 7.97 -4.99 -15.67
C GLU A 27 6.54 -4.50 -15.44
N ASP A 28 5.63 -5.43 -15.20
CA ASP A 28 4.29 -5.17 -14.71
C ASP A 28 4.44 -4.66 -13.28
N THR A 29 4.94 -3.43 -13.19
CA THR A 29 5.18 -2.65 -11.97
C THR A 29 3.87 -2.05 -11.46
N SER A 30 2.72 -2.57 -11.91
CA SER A 30 1.41 -2.13 -11.45
C SER A 30 1.10 -2.80 -10.10
N THR A 31 1.76 -2.30 -9.05
CA THR A 31 1.36 -2.62 -7.68
C THR A 31 -0.11 -2.23 -7.47
N PRO A 32 -0.90 -3.06 -6.74
CA PRO A 32 -2.30 -2.77 -6.48
C PRO A 32 -2.48 -1.45 -5.74
N LYS A 33 -3.39 -0.62 -6.26
CA LYS A 33 -3.77 0.67 -5.67
C LYS A 33 -5.16 0.60 -5.07
N TYR A 34 -5.31 1.15 -3.88
CA TYR A 34 -6.54 1.09 -3.11
C TYR A 34 -6.97 2.48 -2.61
N ALA A 35 -8.27 2.70 -2.53
CA ALA A 35 -8.84 3.73 -1.66
C ALA A 35 -9.09 3.14 -0.28
N LEU A 36 -8.59 3.79 0.78
CA LEU A 36 -8.80 3.37 2.16
C LEU A 36 -9.97 4.14 2.78
N SER A 37 -10.92 3.42 3.35
CA SER A 37 -12.08 4.00 4.01
C SER A 37 -12.31 3.34 5.36
N MET A 38 -12.70 4.13 6.37
CA MET A 38 -13.15 3.58 7.63
C MET A 38 -14.59 3.07 7.54
N PHE A 39 -14.81 1.95 8.22
CA PHE A 39 -16.09 1.29 8.40
C PHE A 39 -16.41 1.35 9.89
N PRO A 40 -17.18 2.37 10.32
CA PRO A 40 -17.70 2.38 11.68
C PRO A 40 -18.65 1.19 11.82
N GLY A 41 -18.56 0.48 12.95
CA GLY A 41 -19.25 -0.79 13.18
C GLY A 41 -20.78 -0.76 13.02
N PRO A 42 -21.46 -1.89 13.30
CA PRO A 42 -22.89 -2.04 13.06
C PRO A 42 -23.71 -0.92 13.71
N GLY A 43 -24.59 -0.29 12.92
CA GLY A 43 -25.46 0.82 13.34
C GLY A 43 -25.02 2.22 12.93
N VAL A 44 -23.82 2.37 12.35
CA VAL A 44 -23.36 3.66 11.77
C VAL A 44 -23.46 3.61 10.25
N ILE A 45 -24.06 4.64 9.65
CA ILE A 45 -24.28 4.70 8.20
C ILE A 45 -23.11 5.43 7.52
N GLY A 46 -22.51 4.77 6.53
CA GLY A 46 -21.60 5.38 5.55
C GLY A 46 -20.12 5.09 5.80
N MET A 47 -19.44 4.67 4.74
CA MET A 47 -17.98 4.67 4.67
C MET A 47 -17.47 6.11 4.75
N LYS A 48 -16.46 6.37 5.57
CA LYS A 48 -15.78 7.68 5.58
C LYS A 48 -14.39 7.51 4.96
N PRO A 49 -14.02 8.28 3.94
CA PRO A 49 -12.69 8.20 3.37
C PRO A 49 -11.65 8.66 4.40
N LEU A 50 -10.49 8.02 4.39
CA LEU A 50 -9.33 8.53 5.12
C LEU A 50 -8.68 9.65 4.33
N GLN A 51 -8.05 10.58 5.04
CA GLN A 51 -7.48 11.81 4.49
C GLN A 51 -6.10 12.03 5.13
N ILE A 52 -5.26 12.87 4.50
CA ILE A 52 -3.96 13.24 5.06
C ILE A 52 -3.97 14.69 5.48
N ARG A 53 -3.55 14.96 6.72
CA ARG A 53 -3.31 16.31 7.24
C ARG A 53 -1.88 16.41 7.76
N GLY A 54 -1.01 17.10 7.02
CA GLY A 54 0.42 17.09 7.29
C GLY A 54 0.99 15.68 7.13
N ASN A 55 1.44 15.10 8.26
CA ASN A 55 1.92 13.73 8.35
C ASN A 55 0.92 12.79 9.04
N ASP A 56 -0.27 13.26 9.41
CA ASP A 56 -1.26 12.43 10.11
C ASP A 56 -2.28 11.85 9.13
N VAL A 57 -2.65 10.59 9.36
CA VAL A 57 -3.86 10.02 8.75
C VAL A 57 -5.06 10.37 9.62
N VAL A 58 -6.07 10.94 9.00
CA VAL A 58 -7.25 11.49 9.68
C VAL A 58 -8.54 11.13 8.94
N TYR A 59 -9.68 11.34 9.58
CA TYR A 59 -10.97 11.37 8.89
C TYR A 59 -11.86 12.51 9.41
N GLY A 60 -12.91 12.81 8.63
CA GLY A 60 -13.95 13.73 9.04
C GLY A 60 -13.59 15.19 8.84
N LEU A 61 -12.55 15.50 8.05
CA LEU A 61 -12.24 16.88 7.70
C LEU A 61 -13.45 17.50 7.01
N THR A 62 -13.87 18.65 7.52
CA THR A 62 -14.90 19.47 6.88
C THR A 62 -14.34 20.23 5.68
N GLN A 63 -13.02 20.48 5.64
CA GLN A 63 -12.28 21.16 4.59
C GLN A 63 -10.84 20.57 4.49
N GLY A 64 -10.29 20.42 3.28
CA GLY A 64 -8.91 19.95 3.05
C GLY A 64 -8.75 18.88 1.95
N MET A 65 -7.52 18.45 1.68
CA MET A 65 -7.22 17.40 0.70
C MET A 65 -7.63 16.03 1.22
N SER A 66 -8.65 15.44 0.59
CA SER A 66 -9.34 14.25 1.09
C SER A 66 -8.94 12.94 0.41
N SER A 67 -8.29 13.01 -0.75
CA SER A 67 -8.09 11.83 -1.59
C SER A 67 -6.63 11.44 -1.65
N PHE A 68 -6.33 10.25 -1.16
CA PHE A 68 -5.06 9.59 -1.41
C PHE A 68 -5.30 8.15 -1.85
N LYS A 69 -4.36 7.58 -2.60
CA LYS A 69 -4.35 6.16 -2.96
C LYS A 69 -3.29 5.47 -2.12
N ALA A 70 -3.63 4.32 -1.55
CA ALA A 70 -2.67 3.42 -0.92
C ALA A 70 -2.14 2.47 -2.00
N ASP A 71 -0.83 2.46 -2.19
CA ASP A 71 -0.12 1.63 -3.15
C ASP A 71 0.66 0.56 -2.40
N SER A 72 0.25 -0.70 -2.55
CA SER A 72 0.84 -1.83 -1.83
C SER A 72 2.16 -2.21 -2.47
N VAL A 73 3.27 -1.92 -1.78
CA VAL A 73 4.62 -2.13 -2.32
C VAL A 73 5.33 -3.25 -1.55
N GLY A 74 5.77 -4.27 -2.29
CA GLY A 74 6.51 -5.39 -1.73
C GLY A 74 5.78 -6.19 -0.64
N ASN A 75 6.54 -6.74 0.31
CA ASN A 75 6.03 -7.60 1.39
C ASN A 75 5.60 -6.75 2.59
N ALA A 76 4.36 -6.21 2.53
CA ALA A 76 3.69 -5.52 3.62
C ALA A 76 4.06 -4.04 3.85
N MET A 77 4.53 -3.32 2.83
CA MET A 77 4.75 -1.88 2.88
C MET A 77 3.68 -1.15 2.04
N VAL A 78 3.38 0.11 2.39
CA VAL A 78 2.37 0.90 1.67
C VAL A 78 2.91 2.29 1.41
N ASN A 79 2.85 2.71 0.15
CA ASN A 79 2.99 4.10 -0.23
C ASN A 79 1.62 4.78 -0.25
N VAL A 80 1.61 6.06 0.04
CA VAL A 80 0.48 6.95 -0.15
C VAL A 80 0.78 7.85 -1.33
N LEU A 81 -0.13 7.83 -2.30
CA LEU A 81 -0.06 8.62 -3.53
C LEU A 81 -1.12 9.73 -3.44
N VAL A 82 -0.66 10.98 -3.56
CA VAL A 82 -1.51 12.17 -3.68
C VAL A 82 -1.16 12.83 -5.00
N GLU A 83 -2.16 13.27 -5.77
CA GLU A 83 -1.94 13.89 -7.07
C GLU A 83 -1.01 15.11 -6.96
N GLY A 84 0.01 15.17 -7.82
CA GLY A 84 1.01 16.24 -7.81
C GLY A 84 2.02 16.16 -6.66
N GLN A 85 2.06 15.08 -5.89
CA GLN A 85 3.05 14.85 -4.82
C GLN A 85 3.84 13.57 -5.04
N GLU A 86 5.08 13.56 -4.57
CA GLU A 86 5.91 12.35 -4.51
C GLU A 86 5.29 11.29 -3.57
N PRO A 87 5.53 9.99 -3.81
CA PRO A 87 5.07 8.93 -2.93
C PRO A 87 5.61 9.10 -1.50
N ARG A 88 4.74 8.86 -0.51
CA ARG A 88 5.08 8.95 0.92
C ARG A 88 4.73 7.66 1.64
N GLN A 89 5.54 7.18 2.56
CA GLN A 89 5.29 5.92 3.24
C GLN A 89 4.13 6.05 4.25
N LEU A 90 3.16 5.14 4.18
CA LEU A 90 2.22 4.92 5.27
C LEU A 90 2.90 4.09 6.37
N PHE A 91 2.90 4.61 7.59
CA PHE A 91 3.59 4.02 8.74
C PHE A 91 2.68 3.98 9.96
N ALA A 92 2.63 2.82 10.63
CA ALA A 92 2.00 2.69 11.93
C ALA A 92 3.10 2.73 13.00
N ASN A 93 3.10 3.78 13.82
CA ASN A 93 4.06 3.91 14.90
C ASN A 93 3.86 2.78 15.92
N VAL A 94 4.82 1.87 16.04
CA VAL A 94 4.69 0.68 16.88
C VAL A 94 4.49 1.00 18.37
N GLN A 95 5.01 2.13 18.85
CA GLN A 95 4.89 2.53 20.25
C GLN A 95 3.53 3.16 20.56
N THR A 96 3.05 4.04 19.69
CA THR A 96 1.83 4.82 19.93
C THR A 96 0.58 4.29 19.22
N GLY A 97 0.78 3.42 18.24
CA GLY A 97 -0.25 2.98 17.30
C GLY A 97 -0.65 4.06 16.29
N LYS A 98 -0.08 5.26 16.32
CA LYS A 98 -0.52 6.37 15.45
C LYS A 98 -0.22 6.06 13.98
N LEU A 99 -1.20 6.30 13.10
CA LEU A 99 -0.99 6.22 11.66
C LEU A 99 -0.43 7.54 11.14
N GLU A 100 0.76 7.44 10.55
CA GLU A 100 1.56 8.56 10.08
C GLU A 100 1.96 8.35 8.62
N VAL A 101 2.27 9.45 7.94
CA VAL A 101 2.76 9.49 6.58
C VAL A 101 4.16 10.10 6.63
N LEU A 102 5.18 9.31 6.33
CA LEU A 102 6.58 9.74 6.34
C LEU A 102 6.93 10.38 4.99
N ASN A 103 7.75 11.45 5.02
CA ASN A 103 8.11 12.24 3.84
C ASN A 103 9.19 11.60 2.96
N HIS A 104 9.10 10.28 2.78
CA HIS A 104 9.92 9.51 1.86
C HIS A 104 9.09 8.29 1.41
N PRO A 105 9.37 7.71 0.23
CA PRO A 105 8.72 6.48 -0.18
C PRO A 105 9.08 5.32 0.77
N ALA A 106 8.24 4.30 0.78
CA ALA A 106 8.53 3.05 1.45
C ALA A 106 9.80 2.42 0.86
N PRO A 107 10.77 1.98 1.68
CA PRO A 107 12.00 1.37 1.20
C PRO A 107 11.76 0.10 0.37
N PRO A 108 12.55 -0.14 -0.69
CA PRO A 108 12.43 -1.35 -1.51
C PRO A 108 12.90 -2.61 -0.77
N LEU A 109 11.91 -3.45 -0.44
CA LEU A 109 11.87 -4.92 -0.41
C LEU A 109 12.91 -5.83 0.29
N GLU A 110 14.13 -5.43 0.66
CA GLU A 110 15.03 -6.39 1.33
C GLU A 110 14.99 -6.29 2.86
N GLY A 111 14.26 -7.23 3.49
CA GLY A 111 14.31 -7.50 4.94
C GLY A 111 13.32 -6.73 5.81
N ASN A 112 12.53 -5.82 5.25
CA ASN A 112 11.55 -5.02 5.99
C ASN A 112 10.12 -5.50 5.73
N SER A 113 9.41 -5.89 6.80
CA SER A 113 7.95 -6.03 6.77
C SER A 113 7.32 -4.79 7.41
N GLY A 114 6.54 -4.04 6.65
CA GLY A 114 5.81 -2.86 7.16
C GLY A 114 4.56 -3.22 7.96
N GLY A 115 4.29 -4.52 8.09
CA GLY A 115 3.15 -5.04 8.85
C GLY A 115 1.80 -4.86 8.17
N TRP A 116 1.71 -4.23 6.99
CA TRP A 116 0.44 -4.01 6.31
C TRP A 116 -0.08 -5.27 5.60
N GLY A 117 -1.36 -5.57 5.78
CA GLY A 117 -2.05 -6.67 5.12
C GLY A 117 -3.28 -6.20 4.36
N PHE A 118 -3.53 -6.82 3.22
CA PHE A 118 -4.74 -6.67 2.41
C PHE A 118 -5.35 -8.06 2.23
N GLU A 119 -6.46 -8.35 2.91
CA GLU A 119 -7.03 -9.70 3.00
C GLU A 119 -8.53 -9.74 2.65
N GLY A 120 -8.96 -10.74 1.88
CA GLY A 120 -10.37 -11.02 1.61
C GLY A 120 -10.69 -11.25 0.13
N ASP A 121 -11.85 -11.83 -0.13
CA ASP A 121 -12.37 -12.07 -1.47
C ASP A 121 -13.38 -10.97 -1.84
N GLY A 122 -13.13 -10.19 -2.90
CA GLY A 122 -14.08 -9.24 -3.45
C GLY A 122 -13.53 -7.83 -3.72
N PRO A 123 -14.41 -6.86 -4.03
CA PRO A 123 -14.02 -5.50 -4.43
C PRO A 123 -13.54 -4.63 -3.26
N VAL A 124 -13.82 -5.04 -2.02
CA VAL A 124 -13.33 -4.41 -0.79
C VAL A 124 -12.63 -5.48 0.03
N VAL A 125 -11.34 -5.30 0.28
CA VAL A 125 -10.53 -6.17 1.12
C VAL A 125 -10.30 -5.53 2.49
N SER A 126 -10.15 -6.33 3.52
CA SER A 126 -9.80 -5.88 4.86
C SER A 126 -8.36 -5.36 4.87
N PHE A 127 -8.16 -4.18 5.45
CA PHE A 127 -6.84 -3.61 5.67
C PHE A 127 -6.39 -3.92 7.10
N SER A 128 -5.15 -4.37 7.29
CA SER A 128 -4.59 -4.71 8.60
C SER A 128 -3.19 -4.14 8.77
N SER A 129 -2.76 -4.01 10.02
CA SER A 129 -1.39 -3.62 10.38
C SER A 129 -0.90 -4.48 11.54
N TYR A 130 0.29 -5.05 11.42
CA TYR A 130 0.92 -5.94 12.40
C TYR A 130 -0.02 -7.05 12.90
N GLY A 131 -0.82 -7.63 12.00
CA GLY A 131 -1.73 -8.73 12.30
C GLY A 131 -3.07 -8.34 12.95
N THR A 132 -3.39 -7.04 13.04
CA THR A 132 -4.70 -6.57 13.52
C THR A 132 -5.41 -5.71 12.49
N ALA A 133 -6.73 -5.91 12.35
CA ALA A 133 -7.63 -5.07 11.56
C ALA A 133 -8.37 -4.03 12.42
N GLN A 134 -8.02 -3.93 13.71
CA GLN A 134 -8.65 -3.01 14.64
C GLN A 134 -7.96 -1.64 14.59
N PHE A 135 -8.72 -0.66 14.11
CA PHE A 135 -8.32 0.74 14.13
C PHE A 135 -9.21 1.53 15.08
N TYR A 136 -8.71 2.69 15.47
CA TYR A 136 -9.50 3.65 16.23
C TYR A 136 -9.07 5.06 15.92
N SER A 137 -9.87 6.03 16.36
CA SER A 137 -9.48 7.42 16.32
C SER A 137 -9.70 8.12 17.64
N CYS A 138 -8.96 9.21 17.77
CA CYS A 138 -9.07 10.15 18.87
C CYS A 138 -9.29 11.55 18.30
N SER A 139 -10.13 12.33 18.98
CA SER A 139 -10.35 13.72 18.63
C SER A 139 -9.05 14.49 18.84
N SER A 140 -8.59 15.20 17.81
CA SER A 140 -7.42 16.07 17.89
C SER A 140 -7.72 17.26 18.81
N THR A 141 -6.89 17.48 19.82
CA THR A 141 -6.98 18.64 20.72
C THR A 141 -6.39 19.90 20.11
N ASP A 142 -5.51 19.74 19.13
CA ASP A 142 -4.65 20.81 18.62
C ASP A 142 -5.36 21.67 17.57
N ASP A 143 -6.48 21.20 17.04
CA ASP A 143 -7.29 21.92 16.06
C ASP A 143 -8.77 21.46 16.11
N PRO A 144 -9.53 21.93 17.11
CA PRO A 144 -10.93 21.55 17.28
C PRO A 144 -11.85 22.15 16.21
N LEU A 145 -11.43 23.22 15.52
CA LEU A 145 -12.25 23.93 14.54
C LEU A 145 -12.39 23.17 13.21
N HIS A 146 -11.36 22.43 12.82
CA HIS A 146 -11.39 21.60 11.61
C HIS A 146 -11.82 20.16 11.86
N GLY A 147 -12.26 19.84 13.09
CA GLY A 147 -12.92 18.59 13.45
C GLY A 147 -12.13 17.36 13.03
N VAL A 148 -11.01 17.08 13.70
CA VAL A 148 -10.11 16.03 13.24
C VAL A 148 -10.13 14.81 14.14
N GLN A 149 -10.36 13.65 13.52
CA GLN A 149 -10.20 12.35 14.13
C GLN A 149 -8.89 11.75 13.63
N VAL A 150 -7.85 11.75 14.46
CA VAL A 150 -6.54 11.18 14.13
C VAL A 150 -6.64 9.66 14.26
N VAL A 151 -6.13 8.93 13.28
CA VAL A 151 -6.26 7.47 13.18
C VAL A 151 -5.09 6.75 13.84
N TYR A 152 -5.40 5.64 14.49
CA TYR A 152 -4.47 4.77 15.19
C TYR A 152 -4.81 3.29 14.90
N VAL A 153 -3.80 2.43 14.84
CA VAL A 153 -3.92 0.98 14.97
C VAL A 153 -3.91 0.61 16.44
N PHE A 154 -4.73 -0.37 16.83
CA PHE A 154 -4.66 -0.92 18.18
C PHE A 154 -3.37 -1.70 18.40
N ASN A 155 -2.54 -1.26 19.35
CA ASN A 155 -1.26 -1.89 19.69
C ASN A 155 -1.18 -2.35 21.17
N GLY A 156 -2.32 -2.68 21.78
CA GLY A 156 -2.41 -3.09 23.19
C GLY A 156 -3.03 -2.04 24.12
N GLY A 157 -3.22 -0.81 23.63
CA GLY A 157 -3.90 0.28 24.36
C GLY A 157 -4.59 1.29 23.42
N TYR A 158 -5.30 2.24 24.02
CA TYR A 158 -5.90 3.36 23.29
C TYR A 158 -5.23 4.67 23.71
N ALA A 159 -4.90 5.52 22.73
CA ALA A 159 -4.31 6.84 22.97
C ALA A 159 -5.26 7.85 23.65
N CYS A 160 -6.56 7.56 23.73
CA CYS A 160 -7.56 8.44 24.35
C CYS A 160 -8.63 7.64 25.12
N PRO A 161 -9.32 8.27 26.09
CA PRO A 161 -10.28 7.58 26.96
C PRO A 161 -11.59 7.19 26.27
N LYS A 162 -11.95 7.84 25.17
CA LYS A 162 -13.19 7.58 24.41
C LYS A 162 -12.86 7.42 22.92
N PRO A 163 -12.17 6.33 22.53
CA PRO A 163 -11.80 6.11 21.14
C PRO A 163 -13.01 5.71 20.32
N ILE A 164 -13.08 6.18 19.07
CA ILE A 164 -14.04 5.65 18.09
C ILE A 164 -13.36 4.47 17.41
N LYS A 165 -13.88 3.27 17.58
CA LYS A 165 -13.29 2.04 17.03
C LYS A 165 -13.93 1.70 15.69
N PHE A 166 -13.13 1.25 14.74
CA PHE A 166 -13.58 0.90 13.38
C PHE A 166 -12.61 -0.07 12.72
N THR A 167 -13.02 -0.60 11.58
CA THR A 167 -12.12 -1.28 10.64
C THR A 167 -11.84 -0.37 9.46
N ILE A 168 -10.76 -0.63 8.74
CA ILE A 168 -10.47 0.01 7.47
C ILE A 168 -10.66 -1.04 6.37
N GLY A 169 -11.42 -0.69 5.35
CA GLY A 169 -11.51 -1.46 4.12
C GLY A 169 -10.77 -0.73 3.00
N ALA A 170 -10.18 -1.53 2.14
CA ALA A 170 -9.46 -1.11 0.96
C ALA A 170 -10.25 -1.53 -0.28
N SER A 171 -10.72 -0.58 -1.07
CA SER A 171 -11.35 -0.86 -2.36
C SER A 171 -10.37 -0.59 -3.50
N MET A 172 -10.33 -1.45 -4.52
CA MET A 172 -9.48 -1.19 -5.68
C MET A 172 -9.81 0.17 -6.31
N TYR A 173 -8.77 0.90 -6.71
CA TYR A 173 -8.87 2.19 -7.38
C TYR A 173 -8.82 2.04 -8.89
#